data_AF-A0A3D8IPF3-F1
#
_entry.id   AF-A0A3D8IPF3-F1
#
_cell.length_a   1.000
_cell.length_b   1.000
_cell.length_c   1.000
_cell.angle_alpha   90.00
_cell.angle_beta   90.00
_cell.angle_gamma   90.00
#
_symmetry.space_group_name_H-M   'P 1'
#
loop_
_entity.id
_entity.type
_entity.pdbx_description
1 polymer ?
#
loop_
_entity_poly.entity_id
_entity_poly.type
_entity_poly.pdbx_seq_one_letter_code
_entity_poly.pdbx_strand_id
1 'polypeptide(L)' 'MSLESSFADYKKAIANNDNNRIYHALNSISLLYGKELEIKTIDNVKTLLQKPNRTGKLQW' A
#
# COMPACT_ATOMS: atom_id res chain seq x y z
N MET A 1 16.58 -8.47 1.79
CA MET A 1 15.49 -8.40 0.80
C MET A 1 15.98 -7.54 -0.35
N SER A 2 15.77 -7.93 -1.62
CA SER A 2 16.19 -7.14 -2.78
C SER A 2 15.00 -6.44 -3.43
N LEU A 3 15.28 -5.45 -4.27
CA LEU A 3 14.25 -4.75 -5.03
C LEU A 3 13.56 -5.71 -6.01
N GLU A 4 14.33 -6.55 -6.69
CA GLU A 4 13.87 -7.54 -7.66
C GLU A 4 12.97 -8.60 -7.03
N SER A 5 13.33 -9.10 -5.84
CA SER A 5 12.51 -10.06 -5.10
C SER A 5 11.18 -9.44 -4.69
N SER A 6 11.19 -8.18 -4.24
CA SER A 6 9.97 -7.46 -3.86
C SER A 6 9.03 -7.22 -5.07
N PHE A 7 9.58 -6.91 -6.25
CA PHE A 7 8.78 -6.81 -7.48
C PHE A 7 8.22 -8.16 -7.95
N ALA A 8 8.99 -9.25 -7.83
CA ALA A 8 8.52 -10.58 -8.13
C ALA A 8 7.35 -11.00 -7.21
N ASP A 9 7.47 -10.72 -5.92
CA ASP A 9 6.43 -10.96 -4.93
C ASP A 9 5.17 -10.15 -5.23
N TYR A 10 5.32 -8.87 -5.61
CA TYR A 10 4.19 -8.03 -6.03
C TYR A 10 3.46 -8.60 -7.24
N LYS A 11 4.20 -9.00 -8.30
CA LYS A 11 3.61 -9.58 -9.50
C LYS A 11 2.82 -10.86 -9.19
N LYS A 12 3.36 -11.71 -8.32
CA LYS A 12 2.67 -12.92 -7.86
C LYS A 12 1.44 -12.60 -7.01
N ALA A 13 1.49 -11.59 -6.15
CA ALA A 13 0.38 -11.20 -5.31
C ALA A 13 -0.80 -10.64 -6.13
N ILE A 14 -0.51 -9.81 -7.13
CA ILE A 14 -1.51 -9.29 -8.08
C ILE A 14 -2.18 -10.43 -8.86
N ALA A 15 -1.41 -11.39 -9.38
CA ALA A 15 -1.96 -12.52 -10.11
C ALA A 15 -2.91 -13.40 -9.27
N ASN A 16 -2.74 -13.39 -7.94
CA ASN A 16 -3.55 -14.17 -7.00
C ASN A 16 -4.62 -13.32 -6.27
N ASN A 17 -4.77 -12.03 -6.61
CA ASN A 17 -5.65 -11.10 -5.90
C ASN A 17 -5.42 -11.08 -4.36
N ASP A 18 -4.18 -11.27 -3.93
CA ASP A 18 -3.79 -11.36 -2.52
C ASP A 18 -3.42 -9.97 -1.99
N ASN A 19 -4.43 -9.23 -1.52
CA ASN A 19 -4.29 -7.85 -1.04
C ASN A 19 -3.26 -7.68 0.09
N ASN A 20 -3.14 -8.68 0.98
CA ASN A 20 -2.17 -8.62 2.07
C ASN A 20 -0.74 -8.71 1.51
N ARG A 21 -0.50 -9.64 0.58
CA ARG A 21 0.83 -9.75 -0.06
C ARG A 21 1.14 -8.60 -0.99
N ILE A 22 0.13 -7.99 -1.63
CA ILE A 22 0.28 -6.76 -2.41
C ILE A 22 0.84 -5.65 -1.51
N TYR A 23 0.19 -5.42 -0.35
CA TYR A 23 0.67 -4.43 0.61
C TYR A 23 2.10 -4.73 1.08
N HIS A 24 2.38 -5.96 1.49
CA HIS A 24 3.72 -6.33 1.98
C HIS A 24 4.80 -6.11 0.93
N ALA A 25 4.56 -6.51 -0.32
CA ALA A 25 5.53 -6.32 -1.39
C ALA A 25 5.80 -4.83 -1.67
N LEU A 26 4.74 -4.00 -1.72
CA LEU A 26 4.88 -2.55 -1.92
C LEU A 26 5.56 -1.86 -0.73
N ASN A 27 5.26 -2.30 0.50
CA ASN A 27 5.89 -1.76 1.69
C ASN A 27 7.38 -2.15 1.76
N SER A 28 7.73 -3.37 1.37
CA SER A 28 9.13 -3.79 1.23
C SER A 28 9.90 -2.94 0.21
N ILE A 29 9.28 -2.58 -0.92
CA ILE A 29 9.88 -1.65 -1.89
C ILE A 29 10.09 -0.27 -1.24
N SER A 30 9.09 0.25 -0.53
CA SER A 30 9.18 1.56 0.13
C SER A 30 10.28 1.61 1.19
N LEU A 31 10.42 0.53 1.96
CA LEU A 31 11.42 0.41 3.03
C LEU A 31 12.85 0.45 2.50
N LEU A 32 13.09 0.00 1.26
CA LEU A 32 14.41 0.14 0.61
C LEU A 32 14.81 1.61 0.42
N TYR A 33 13.85 2.52 0.37
CA TYR A 33 14.06 3.97 0.30
C TYR A 33 13.88 4.68 1.65
N GLY A 34 13.84 3.93 2.76
CA GLY A 34 13.71 4.47 4.11
C GLY A 34 12.32 5.04 4.42
N LYS A 35 11.29 4.61 3.69
CA LYS A 35 9.90 5.05 3.90
C LYS A 35 8.96 3.86 4.11
N GLU A 36 7.88 4.08 4.84
CA GLU A 36 6.77 3.12 4.93
C GLU A 36 5.56 3.64 4.18
N LEU A 37 4.70 2.73 3.73
CA LEU A 37 3.39 3.12 3.22
C LEU A 37 2.50 3.59 4.37
N GLU A 38 1.97 4.81 4.26
CA GLU A 38 1.03 5.38 5.25
C GLU A 38 -0.29 4.62 5.32
N ILE A 39 -0.73 4.07 4.18
CA ILE A 39 -2.01 3.35 4.08
C ILE A 39 -1.73 1.86 4.21
N LYS A 40 -1.99 1.32 5.41
CA LYS A 40 -1.77 -0.10 5.74
C LYS A 40 -3.05 -0.93 5.66
N THR A 41 -4.19 -0.28 5.87
CA THR A 41 -5.51 -0.93 5.89
C THR A 41 -6.58 -0.05 5.25
N ILE A 42 -7.75 -0.65 4.95
CA ILE A 42 -8.94 0.09 4.52
C ILE A 42 -9.40 1.11 5.58
N ASP A 43 -9.12 0.87 6.87
CA ASP A 43 -9.46 1.83 7.93
C ASP A 43 -8.53 3.04 7.93
N ASN A 44 -7.27 2.88 7.51
CA ASN A 44 -6.41 4.03 7.21
C ASN A 44 -6.97 4.84 6.04
N VAL A 45 -7.49 4.17 5.01
CA VAL A 45 -8.16 4.84 3.88
C VAL A 45 -9.38 5.63 4.37
N LYS A 46 -10.27 5.02 5.16
CA LYS A 46 -11.45 5.68 5.76
C LYS A 46 -11.04 6.90 6.58
N THR A 47 -10.07 6.73 7.49
CA THR A 47 -9.56 7.83 8.33
C THR A 47 -9.02 8.98 7.47
N LEU A 48 -8.28 8.68 6.40
CA LEU A 48 -7.75 9.69 5.48
C LEU A 48 -8.86 10.41 4.71
N LEU A 49 -9.92 9.71 4.32
CA LEU A 49 -11.06 10.28 3.60
C LEU A 49 -11.95 11.14 4.50
N GLN A 50 -12.03 10.82 5.79
CA GLN A 50 -12.80 11.58 6.78
C GLN A 50 -12.10 12.86 7.27
N LYS A 51 -10.86 13.15 6.83
CA LYS A 51 -10.16 14.38 7.22
C LYS A 51 -10.90 15.62 6.67
N PRO A 52 -11.27 16.59 7.52
CA PRO A 52 -12.12 17.72 7.13
C PRO A 52 -11.45 18.68 6.13
N ASN A 53 -10.11 18.72 6.09
CA ASN A 53 -9.35 19.63 5.21
C ASN A 53 -8.83 18.94 3.94
N ARG A 54 -9.47 17.86 3.48
CA ARG A 54 -9.02 17.14 2.29
C ARG A 54 -9.47 17.85 1.01
N THR A 55 -8.52 18.16 0.13
CA THR A 55 -8.78 18.64 -1.24
C THR A 55 -9.15 17.47 -2.15
N GLY A 56 -10.42 17.05 -2.13
CA GLY A 56 -10.95 16.03 -3.04
C GLY A 56 -12.34 15.52 -2.63
N LYS A 57 -13.28 15.42 -3.59
CA LYS A 57 -14.72 15.16 -3.38
C LYS A 57 -15.11 13.72 -3.04
N LEU A 58 -14.17 12.78 -2.91
CA LEU A 58 -14.49 11.39 -2.58
C LEU A 58 -14.76 11.27 -1.08
N GLN A 59 -16.02 11.51 -0.70
CA GLN A 59 -16.60 10.95 0.52
C GLN A 59 -17.18 9.58 0.14
N TRP A 60 -16.93 8.56 0.98
CA TRP A 60 -17.54 7.24 0.83
C TRP A 60 -19.02 7.29 1.15
#